data_AF-D0IET3-F1
#
_entry.id   AF-D0IET3-F1
#
_cell.length_a   1.000
_cell.length_b   1.000
_cell.length_c   1.000
_cell.angle_alpha   90.00
_cell.angle_beta   90.00
_cell.angle_gamma   90.00
#
_symmetry.space_group_name_H-M   'P 1'
#
loop_
_entity.id
_entity.type
_entity.pdbx_description
1 polymer ?
#
loop_
_entity_poly.entity_id
_entity_poly.type
_entity_poly.pdbx_seq_one_letter_code
_entity_poly.pdbx_strand_id
1 'polypeptide(L)'
;MLNLGDEMLFRTNLSRNLLVDCAFTENHFTVDDASDFQLYKERITCLPLSEPRKAELALYCVAAKRFHKPVQPKSWFFESQGIGHTPEQGDLVSLSNVLNDGVFIALEVGENATLCAYTDLVPFALNDSKTLEFGQVIKVMHDRMSDANTLFFTQQMAMVG
;
A
#
# COMPACT_ATOMS: atom_id res chain seq x y z
N MET A 1 -8.52 6.95 -14.24
CA MET A 1 -7.70 6.11 -15.14
C MET A 1 -6.44 6.91 -15.45
N LEU A 2 -5.30 6.25 -15.62
CA LEU A 2 -4.05 6.89 -16.04
C LEU A 2 -3.77 6.49 -17.49
N ASN A 3 -3.52 7.47 -18.35
CA ASN A 3 -3.08 7.24 -19.72
C ASN A 3 -1.54 7.18 -19.72
N LEU A 4 -0.99 6.05 -20.16
CA LEU A 4 0.46 5.78 -20.19
C LEU A 4 1.09 6.08 -21.56
N GLY A 5 0.30 6.54 -22.54
CA GLY A 5 0.72 6.63 -23.94
C GLY A 5 0.52 5.32 -24.70
N ASP A 6 0.76 5.32 -26.01
CA ASP A 6 0.76 4.12 -26.87
C ASP A 6 -0.45 3.18 -26.70
N GLU A 7 -1.65 3.76 -26.58
CA GLU A 7 -2.92 3.04 -26.33
C GLU A 7 -2.99 2.26 -24.99
N MET A 8 -2.01 2.44 -24.11
CA MET A 8 -1.99 1.83 -22.79
C MET A 8 -2.78 2.65 -21.77
N LEU A 9 -3.83 2.05 -21.23
CA LEU A 9 -4.66 2.62 -20.17
C LEU A 9 -4.53 1.81 -18.89
N PHE A 10 -4.18 2.48 -17.80
CA PHE A 10 -4.19 1.92 -16.46
C PHE A 10 -5.47 2.29 -15.71
N ARG A 11 -6.15 1.28 -15.17
CA ARG A 11 -7.34 1.45 -14.35
C ARG A 11 -6.99 1.26 -12.88
N THR A 12 -7.16 2.32 -12.08
CA THR A 12 -7.03 2.26 -10.61
C THR A 12 -8.12 1.36 -9.99
N ASN A 13 -7.82 0.78 -8.83
CA ASN A 13 -8.75 0.03 -7.98
C ASN A 13 -9.61 0.94 -7.07
N LEU A 14 -9.38 2.26 -7.08
CA LEU A 14 -10.13 3.21 -6.27
C LEU A 14 -11.57 3.38 -6.78
N SER A 15 -12.53 3.13 -5.89
CA SER A 15 -13.95 3.40 -6.17
C SER A 15 -14.26 4.89 -6.04
N ARG A 16 -15.27 5.37 -6.79
CA ARG A 16 -15.71 6.78 -6.79
C ARG A 16 -15.95 7.35 -5.38
N ASN A 17 -16.46 6.54 -4.44
CA ASN A 17 -16.77 6.99 -3.09
C ASN A 17 -15.52 7.28 -2.24
N LEU A 18 -14.36 6.77 -2.65
CA LEU A 18 -13.09 6.93 -1.97
C LEU A 18 -12.24 8.07 -2.56
N LEU A 19 -12.68 8.73 -3.63
CA LEU A 19 -11.90 9.73 -4.37
C LEU A 19 -12.21 11.17 -3.95
N VAL A 20 -11.18 11.99 -3.75
CA VAL A 20 -11.31 13.46 -3.57
C VAL A 20 -11.89 14.11 -4.83
N ASP A 21 -12.49 15.30 -4.67
CA ASP A 21 -13.24 15.93 -5.77
C ASP A 21 -12.36 16.31 -6.98
N CYS A 22 -11.09 16.66 -6.74
CA CYS A 22 -10.15 16.95 -7.83
C CYS A 22 -9.78 15.72 -8.67
N ALA A 23 -10.09 14.49 -8.22
CA ALA A 23 -9.88 13.28 -9.01
C ALA A 23 -10.85 13.15 -10.19
N PHE A 24 -11.94 13.94 -10.20
CA PHE A 24 -12.96 13.89 -11.27
C PHE A 24 -12.68 14.83 -12.43
N THR A 25 -11.63 15.63 -12.35
CA THR A 25 -11.11 16.43 -13.47
C THR A 25 -9.93 15.72 -14.13
N GLU A 26 -9.60 16.13 -15.35
CA GLU A 26 -8.38 15.67 -16.00
C GLU A 26 -7.16 16.16 -15.21
N ASN A 27 -6.24 15.23 -14.91
CA ASN A 27 -5.05 15.49 -14.12
C ASN A 27 -3.85 14.93 -14.88
N HIS A 28 -2.79 15.73 -15.00
CA HIS A 28 -1.52 15.25 -15.55
C HIS A 28 -0.75 14.43 -14.51
N PHE A 29 0.02 13.47 -15.00
CA PHE A 29 1.01 12.76 -14.20
C PHE A 29 2.19 13.71 -13.95
N THR A 30 2.42 14.04 -12.68
CA THR A 30 3.39 15.07 -12.26
C THR A 30 4.77 14.46 -12.01
N VAL A 31 5.76 15.33 -11.79
CA VAL A 31 7.09 14.89 -11.37
C VAL A 31 7.04 14.21 -10.00
N ASP A 32 6.21 14.71 -9.08
CA ASP A 32 6.03 14.09 -7.76
C ASP A 32 5.43 12.68 -7.87
N ASP A 33 4.45 12.48 -8.77
CA ASP A 33 3.90 11.15 -9.04
C ASP A 33 4.97 10.18 -9.59
N ALA A 34 5.88 10.69 -10.42
CA ALA A 34 6.99 9.89 -10.96
C ALA A 34 7.98 9.49 -9.87
N SER A 35 8.29 10.41 -8.95
CA SER A 35 9.13 10.14 -7.79
C SER A 35 8.50 9.11 -6.86
N ASP A 36 7.20 9.26 -6.56
CA ASP A 36 6.46 8.28 -5.75
C ASP A 36 6.37 6.91 -6.43
N PHE A 37 6.12 6.87 -7.74
CA PHE A 37 6.11 5.62 -8.51
C PHE A 37 7.45 4.88 -8.39
N GLN A 38 8.56 5.60 -8.60
CA GLN A 38 9.89 5.01 -8.52
C GLN A 38 10.20 4.51 -7.11
N LEU A 39 9.88 5.31 -6.09
CA LEU A 39 10.03 4.92 -4.68
C LEU A 39 9.28 3.61 -4.38
N TYR A 40 7.99 3.54 -4.68
CA TYR A 40 7.20 2.33 -4.39
C TYR A 40 7.69 1.14 -5.19
N LYS A 41 8.06 1.33 -6.47
CA LYS A 41 8.57 0.27 -7.33
C LYS A 41 9.87 -0.33 -6.80
N GLU A 42 10.80 0.50 -6.31
CA GLU A 42 12.04 0.03 -5.71
C GLU A 42 11.76 -0.78 -4.43
N ARG A 43 10.88 -0.28 -3.57
CA ARG A 43 10.56 -0.88 -2.27
C ARG A 43 9.84 -2.23 -2.37
N ILE A 44 8.96 -2.40 -3.36
CA ILE A 44 8.24 -3.66 -3.59
C ILE A 44 9.04 -4.69 -4.40
N THR A 45 10.29 -4.38 -4.79
CA THR A 45 11.13 -5.30 -5.59
C THR A 45 11.34 -6.65 -4.90
N CYS A 46 11.41 -6.64 -3.57
CA CYS A 46 11.60 -7.83 -2.73
C CYS A 46 10.34 -8.69 -2.56
N LEU A 47 9.16 -8.19 -2.95
CA LEU A 47 7.92 -8.95 -2.86
C LEU A 47 7.89 -10.06 -3.92
N PRO A 48 7.31 -11.24 -3.61
CA PRO A 48 7.18 -12.36 -4.53
C PRO A 48 6.05 -12.14 -5.57
N LEU A 49 6.06 -10.97 -6.22
CA LEU A 49 5.12 -10.57 -7.27
C LEU A 49 5.81 -10.57 -8.64
N SER A 50 5.06 -10.78 -9.72
CA SER A 50 5.59 -10.58 -11.06
C SER A 50 5.84 -9.10 -11.34
N GLU A 51 6.76 -8.79 -12.26
CA GLU A 51 7.07 -7.39 -12.63
C GLU A 51 5.84 -6.56 -13.04
N PRO A 52 4.87 -7.09 -13.83
CA PRO A 52 3.62 -6.38 -14.11
C PRO A 52 2.80 -6.09 -12.85
N ARG A 53 2.76 -7.01 -11.88
CA ARG A 53 2.03 -6.82 -10.61
C ARG A 53 2.72 -5.81 -9.71
N LYS A 54 4.05 -5.76 -9.70
CA LYS A 54 4.79 -4.70 -9.00
C LYS A 54 4.48 -3.34 -9.60
N ALA A 55 4.54 -3.20 -10.93
CA ALA A 55 4.19 -1.95 -11.60
C ALA A 55 2.74 -1.52 -11.32
N GLU A 56 1.80 -2.47 -11.36
CA GLU A 56 0.40 -2.24 -11.02
C GLU A 56 0.23 -1.75 -9.57
N LEU A 57 0.87 -2.41 -8.61
CA LEU A 57 0.83 -2.02 -7.19
C LEU A 57 1.39 -0.61 -6.99
N ALA A 58 2.55 -0.30 -7.59
CA ALA A 58 3.14 1.04 -7.50
C ALA A 58 2.20 2.12 -8.06
N LEU A 59 1.51 1.85 -9.18
CA LEU A 59 0.51 2.77 -9.73
C LEU A 59 -0.74 2.90 -8.83
N TYR A 60 -1.19 1.82 -8.19
CA TYR A 60 -2.25 1.91 -7.17
C TYR A 60 -1.82 2.77 -5.98
N CYS A 61 -0.57 2.63 -5.52
CA CYS A 61 0.00 3.41 -4.44
C CYS A 61 0.02 4.92 -4.76
N VAL A 62 0.50 5.29 -5.95
CA VAL A 62 0.49 6.68 -6.44
C VAL A 62 -0.94 7.23 -6.51
N ALA A 63 -1.86 6.48 -7.12
CA ALA A 63 -3.25 6.89 -7.24
C ALA A 63 -3.91 7.08 -5.87
N ALA A 64 -3.64 6.19 -4.92
CA ALA A 64 -4.20 6.27 -3.57
C ALA A 64 -3.61 7.45 -2.79
N LYS A 65 -2.29 7.65 -2.80
CA LYS A 65 -1.66 8.79 -2.13
C LYS A 65 -2.21 10.12 -2.64
N ARG A 66 -2.42 10.25 -3.95
CA ARG A 66 -2.87 11.51 -4.57
C ARG A 66 -4.37 11.75 -4.47
N PHE A 67 -5.18 10.71 -4.63
CA PHE A 67 -6.63 10.89 -4.85
C PHE A 67 -7.52 10.26 -3.78
N HIS A 68 -6.98 9.52 -2.81
CA HIS A 68 -7.80 8.95 -1.75
C HIS A 68 -8.29 10.04 -0.79
N LYS A 69 -9.57 10.00 -0.42
CA LYS A 69 -10.12 10.88 0.61
C LYS A 69 -9.40 10.65 1.94
N PRO A 70 -9.23 11.68 2.79
CA PRO A 70 -8.80 11.49 4.16
C PRO A 70 -9.70 10.45 4.86
N VAL A 71 -9.08 9.38 5.37
CA VAL A 71 -9.78 8.30 6.07
C VAL A 71 -9.42 8.28 7.54
N GLN A 72 -10.38 7.84 8.35
CA GLN A 72 -10.17 7.54 9.76
C GLN A 72 -9.42 6.21 9.91
N PRO A 73 -8.52 6.08 10.89
CA PRO A 73 -7.85 4.82 11.18
C PRO A 73 -8.85 3.72 11.54
N LYS A 74 -8.66 2.52 11.01
CA LYS A 74 -9.49 1.33 11.27
C LYS A 74 -8.76 0.27 12.09
N SER A 75 -8.08 0.70 13.16
CA SER A 75 -7.22 -0.16 13.98
C SER A 75 -7.93 -1.29 14.72
N TRP A 76 -9.26 -1.21 14.88
CA TRP A 76 -10.05 -2.24 15.55
C TRP A 76 -10.08 -3.59 14.81
N PHE A 77 -9.68 -3.63 13.54
CA PHE A 77 -9.52 -4.87 12.79
C PHE A 77 -8.20 -5.59 13.05
N PHE A 78 -7.22 -4.95 13.68
CA PHE A 78 -5.85 -5.44 13.79
C PHE A 78 -5.45 -5.65 15.25
N GLU A 79 -4.51 -6.54 15.51
CA GLU A 79 -3.98 -6.77 16.85
C GLU A 79 -2.96 -5.71 17.25
N SER A 80 -2.85 -5.43 18.56
CA SER A 80 -1.84 -4.51 19.06
C SER A 80 -0.47 -5.16 19.11
N GLN A 81 0.48 -4.54 18.42
CA GLN A 81 1.89 -4.87 18.43
C GLN A 81 2.51 -3.98 19.52
N GLY A 82 2.77 -4.57 20.69
CA GLY A 82 2.96 -3.81 21.95
C GLY A 82 3.96 -2.65 21.90
N ILE A 83 5.00 -2.74 21.08
CA ILE A 83 5.89 -1.62 20.76
C ILE A 83 5.46 -1.12 19.39
N GLY A 84 4.66 -0.04 19.35
CA GLY A 84 4.20 0.54 18.09
C GLY A 84 5.36 0.87 17.16
N HIS A 85 5.13 0.72 15.85
CA HIS A 85 6.12 0.99 14.82
C HIS A 85 5.70 2.20 13.99
N THR A 86 6.61 3.15 13.83
CA THR A 86 6.42 4.33 12.99
C THR A 86 7.17 4.14 11.67
N PRO A 87 6.50 3.68 10.60
CA PRO A 87 7.14 3.44 9.32
C PRO A 87 7.45 4.76 8.60
N GLU A 88 8.42 4.74 7.70
CA GLU A 88 8.63 5.80 6.71
C GLU A 88 7.83 5.52 5.42
N GLN A 89 7.71 6.53 4.55
CA GLN A 89 7.04 6.34 3.26
C GLN A 89 7.80 5.28 2.43
N GLY A 90 7.05 4.31 1.90
CA GLY A 90 7.58 3.20 1.12
C GLY A 90 8.06 2.01 1.95
N ASP A 91 8.05 2.10 3.29
CA ASP A 91 8.37 0.95 4.13
C ASP A 91 7.30 -0.14 4.04
N LEU A 92 7.76 -1.39 4.11
CA LEU A 92 6.89 -2.54 4.25
C LEU A 92 6.58 -2.77 5.73
N VAL A 93 5.30 -2.81 6.06
CA VAL A 93 4.81 -3.12 7.41
C VAL A 93 3.98 -4.39 7.39
N SER A 94 4.09 -5.17 8.45
CA SER A 94 3.22 -6.31 8.70
C SER A 94 2.07 -5.87 9.60
N LEU A 95 0.86 -6.27 9.21
CA LEU A 95 -0.34 -6.14 9.99
C LEU A 95 -0.95 -7.52 10.19
N SER A 96 -1.35 -7.82 11.41
CA SER A 96 -1.97 -9.08 11.79
C SER A 96 -3.33 -8.88 12.42
N ASN A 97 -4.20 -9.87 12.25
CA ASN A 97 -5.40 -10.02 13.06
C ASN A 97 -5.62 -11.49 13.39
N VAL A 98 -6.70 -11.78 14.12
CA VAL A 98 -7.06 -13.15 14.53
C VAL A 98 -7.32 -14.11 13.36
N LEU A 99 -7.48 -13.61 12.13
CA LEU A 99 -7.82 -14.39 10.94
C LEU A 99 -6.60 -14.65 10.04
N ASN A 100 -5.70 -13.67 9.89
CA ASN A 100 -4.55 -13.74 9.00
C ASN A 100 -3.53 -12.62 9.27
N ASP A 101 -2.35 -12.80 8.68
CA ASP A 101 -1.24 -11.85 8.64
C ASP A 101 -1.03 -11.37 7.20
N GLY A 102 -0.63 -10.12 7.03
CA GLY A 102 -0.47 -9.50 5.73
C GLY A 102 0.63 -8.45 5.71
N VAL A 103 1.18 -8.22 4.52
CA VAL A 103 2.18 -7.19 4.26
C VAL A 103 1.53 -6.03 3.53
N PHE A 104 1.90 -4.83 3.96
CA PHE A 104 1.38 -3.57 3.46
C PHE A 104 2.53 -2.61 3.19
N ILE A 105 2.38 -1.71 2.23
CA ILE A 105 3.34 -0.63 1.96
C ILE A 105 2.81 0.70 2.47
N ALA A 106 3.63 1.45 3.21
CA ALA A 106 3.30 2.75 3.76
C ALA A 106 3.27 3.83 2.66
N LEU A 107 2.15 4.55 2.53
CA LEU A 107 1.95 5.59 1.52
C LEU A 107 2.02 7.01 2.08
N GLU A 108 1.33 7.23 3.20
CA GLU A 108 1.24 8.53 3.85
C GLU A 108 1.33 8.31 5.36
N VAL A 109 2.46 8.73 5.94
CA VAL A 109 2.76 8.58 7.37
C VAL A 109 2.28 9.83 8.10
N GLY A 110 1.23 9.67 8.92
CA GLY A 110 0.78 10.71 9.85
C GLY A 110 1.44 10.56 11.22
N GLU A 111 1.02 11.40 12.16
CA GLU A 111 1.60 11.41 13.53
C GLU A 111 1.41 10.08 14.27
N ASN A 112 0.21 9.48 14.20
CA ASN A 112 -0.15 8.27 14.96
C ASN A 112 -0.65 7.13 14.08
N ALA A 113 -0.82 7.37 12.78
CA ALA A 113 -1.41 6.42 11.85
C ALA A 113 -0.89 6.64 10.43
N THR A 114 -0.72 5.54 9.71
CA THR A 114 -0.22 5.51 8.34
C THR A 114 -1.29 4.95 7.41
N LEU A 115 -1.46 5.58 6.25
CA LEU A 115 -2.22 5.01 5.14
C LEU A 115 -1.33 3.99 4.42
N CYS A 116 -1.77 2.73 4.37
CA CYS A 116 -0.99 1.66 3.77
C CYS A 116 -1.79 0.94 2.67
N ALA A 117 -1.11 0.45 1.63
CA ALA A 117 -1.71 -0.40 0.59
C ALA A 117 -1.37 -1.87 0.81
N TYR A 118 -2.35 -2.75 0.62
CA TYR A 118 -2.16 -4.19 0.74
C TYR A 118 -1.40 -4.76 -0.47
N THR A 119 -0.42 -5.64 -0.22
CA THR A 119 0.51 -6.08 -1.26
C THR A 119 0.30 -7.50 -1.78
N ASP A 120 -0.53 -8.32 -1.12
CA ASP A 120 -0.76 -9.70 -1.55
C ASP A 120 -1.95 -9.82 -2.54
N LEU A 121 -1.90 -10.86 -3.36
CA LEU A 121 -2.98 -11.24 -4.28
C LEU A 121 -4.09 -12.02 -3.56
N VAL A 122 -3.78 -12.69 -2.44
CA VAL A 122 -4.79 -13.36 -1.61
C VAL A 122 -5.52 -12.32 -0.76
N PRO A 123 -6.86 -12.23 -0.80
CA PRO A 123 -7.59 -11.23 -0.02
C PRO A 123 -7.32 -11.33 1.49
N PHE A 124 -7.01 -10.20 2.12
CA PHE A 124 -6.83 -10.10 3.56
C PHE A 124 -8.20 -9.99 4.24
N ALA A 125 -8.59 -10.94 5.09
CA ALA A 125 -9.86 -10.84 5.79
C ALA A 125 -9.75 -9.88 6.98
N LEU A 126 -10.52 -8.78 6.96
CA LEU A 126 -10.65 -7.85 8.08
C LEU A 126 -11.63 -8.39 9.13
N ASN A 127 -12.71 -9.02 8.67
CA ASN A 127 -13.69 -9.74 9.48
C ASN A 127 -14.44 -10.77 8.60
N ASP A 128 -15.44 -11.46 9.15
CA ASP A 128 -16.23 -12.49 8.45
C ASP A 128 -16.93 -12.01 7.15
N SER A 129 -17.07 -10.70 6.96
CA SER A 129 -17.82 -10.09 5.85
C SER A 129 -17.02 -9.13 4.97
N LYS A 130 -15.82 -8.74 5.42
CA LYS A 130 -15.01 -7.69 4.79
C LYS A 130 -13.60 -8.17 4.56
N THR A 131 -13.14 -7.98 3.34
CA THR A 131 -11.79 -8.28 2.91
C THR A 131 -11.14 -7.03 2.31
N LEU A 132 -9.81 -7.00 2.32
CA LEU A 132 -9.00 -6.09 1.51
C LEU A 132 -8.42 -6.86 0.35
N GLU A 133 -8.55 -6.30 -0.84
CA GLU A 133 -7.97 -6.85 -2.06
C GLU A 133 -6.63 -6.18 -2.37
N PHE A 134 -5.90 -6.78 -3.31
CA PHE A 134 -4.62 -6.28 -3.80
C PHE A 134 -4.66 -4.78 -4.14
N GLY A 135 -3.70 -4.04 -3.59
CA GLY A 135 -3.54 -2.59 -3.77
C GLY A 135 -4.60 -1.74 -3.08
N GLN A 136 -5.59 -2.31 -2.38
CA GLN A 136 -6.54 -1.50 -1.61
C GLN A 136 -5.85 -0.90 -0.40
N VAL A 137 -6.32 0.29 0.00
CA VAL A 137 -5.71 1.04 1.08
C VAL A 137 -6.54 1.05 2.35
N ILE A 138 -5.84 1.08 3.48
CA ILE A 138 -6.42 1.20 4.80
C ILE A 138 -5.51 2.06 5.67
N LYS A 139 -6.10 2.95 6.48
CA LYS A 139 -5.34 3.72 7.48
C LYS A 139 -5.35 2.96 8.79
N VAL A 140 -4.18 2.75 9.37
CA VAL A 140 -3.99 1.95 10.58
C VAL A 140 -3.07 2.70 11.53
N MET A 141 -3.30 2.57 12.84
CA MET A 141 -2.48 3.20 13.87
C MET A 141 -1.14 2.47 14.02
N HIS A 142 -0.11 3.19 14.43
CA HIS A 142 1.26 2.67 14.58
C HIS A 142 1.38 1.56 15.64
N ASP A 143 0.52 1.55 16.66
CA ASP A 143 0.46 0.51 17.70
C ASP A 143 -0.03 -0.86 17.18
N ARG A 144 -0.38 -0.95 15.89
CA ARG A 144 -0.79 -2.19 15.20
C ARG A 144 0.19 -2.64 14.14
N MET A 145 1.27 -1.87 13.92
CA MET A 145 2.25 -2.11 12.86
C MET A 145 3.50 -2.77 13.42
N SER A 146 4.07 -3.67 12.62
CA SER A 146 5.41 -4.22 12.82
C SER A 146 6.24 -4.03 11.55
N ASP A 147 7.55 -3.88 11.68
CA ASP A 147 8.45 -3.77 10.53
C ASP A 147 8.50 -5.10 9.76
N ALA A 148 8.17 -5.07 8.46
CA ALA A 148 8.29 -6.23 7.58
C ALA A 148 9.51 -6.15 6.66
N ASN A 149 10.22 -5.02 6.61
CA ASN A 149 11.39 -4.87 5.75
C ASN A 149 12.44 -5.96 6.06
N THR A 150 12.71 -6.21 7.36
CA THR A 150 13.67 -7.23 7.80
C THR A 150 13.35 -8.64 7.31
N LEU A 151 12.06 -8.99 7.16
CA LEU A 151 11.64 -10.30 6.67
C LEU A 151 12.09 -10.55 5.22
N PHE A 152 12.08 -9.52 4.39
CA PHE A 152 12.43 -9.61 2.98
C PHE A 152 13.89 -9.28 2.68
N PHE A 153 14.53 -8.41 3.46
CA PHE A 153 15.97 -8.14 3.33
C PHE A 153 16.83 -9.34 3.73
N THR A 154 16.41 -10.12 4.73
CA THR A 154 17.16 -11.32 5.17
C THR A 154 17.18 -12.42 4.10
N GLN A 155 16.12 -12.56 3.30
CA GLN A 155 16.07 -13.53 2.20
C GLN A 155 17.00 -13.18 1.03
N GLN A 156 17.27 -11.89 0.79
CA GLN A 156 18.21 -11.48 -0.26
C GLN A 156 19.68 -11.75 0.10
N MET A 157 20.06 -11.69 1.38
CA MET A 157 21.44 -11.97 1.81
C MET A 157 21.77 -13.47 1.85
N ALA A 158 20.78 -14.33 2.12
CA ALA A 158 20.98 -15.78 2.21
C ALA A 158 21.25 -16.47 0.86
N MET A 159 21.03 -15.80 -0.27
CA MET A 159 21.31 -16.33 -1.62
C MET A 159 22.69 -15.93 -2.18
N VAL A 160 23.56 -15.30 -1.38
CA VAL A 160 24.92 -14.89 -1.78
C VAL A 160 26.02 -15.70 -1.05
N GLY A 161 25.68 -16.88 -0.52
CA GLY A 161 26.60 -17.80 0.16
C GLY A 161 26.94 -19.03 -0.67
#